data_AF-A0A842N6B8-F1
#
_entry.id   AF-A0A842N6B8-F1
#
_cell.length_a   1.000
_cell.length_b   1.000
_cell.length_c   1.000
_cell.angle_alpha   90.00
_cell.angle_beta   90.00
_cell.angle_gamma   90.00
#
_symmetry.space_group_name_H-M   'P 1'
#
loop_
_entity.id
_entity.type
_entity.pdbx_description
1 polymer ?
#
loop_
_entity_poly.entity_id
_entity_poly.type
_entity_poly.pdbx_seq_one_letter_code
_entity_poly.pdbx_strand_id
1 'polypeptide(L)'
;MKYSFKIKTDVDSTWNDVLMNSTHASFFQSTNYLNSNSKDFFPIFIYILDENNNIVGQLGLRIIKTVVRYSSPFLRRILHLISSITSRGIWLDGPIIHSNDKTVRLEILQTMIDAIKIVSDKYDLVHIEGYTPGYDLLIDDNYKKIFSKNNFIIQDYITFILNMEKNIDDIWSNLPKRLKQDVNRAKRRNISVKQLEQYDDLKQYLFLSQEWAKTKGMVNSTPIEDIESMWEEHKNKVSNFFL
;
A
#
# COMPACT_ATOMS: atom_id res chain seq x y z
N MET A 1 0.80 -27.43 -14.11
CA MET A 1 0.38 -26.03 -13.88
C MET A 1 1.13 -25.18 -14.88
N LYS A 2 0.44 -24.26 -15.57
CA LYS A 2 1.05 -23.36 -16.56
C LYS A 2 1.93 -22.28 -15.91
N TYR A 3 1.71 -21.99 -14.63
CA TYR A 3 2.50 -21.04 -13.86
C TYR A 3 3.07 -21.68 -12.60
N SER A 4 4.19 -21.15 -12.14
CA SER A 4 4.83 -21.46 -10.87
C SER A 4 5.02 -20.19 -10.05
N PHE A 5 5.44 -20.29 -8.78
CA PHE A 5 5.72 -19.13 -7.95
C PHE A 5 7.06 -19.23 -7.22
N LYS A 6 7.64 -18.07 -6.91
CA LYS A 6 8.79 -17.93 -6.01
C LYS A 6 8.43 -16.97 -4.89
N ILE A 7 8.72 -17.36 -3.65
CA ILE A 7 8.50 -16.56 -2.44
C ILE A 7 9.86 -16.18 -1.86
N LYS A 8 10.10 -14.89 -1.65
CA LYS A 8 11.34 -14.37 -1.05
C LYS A 8 11.03 -13.39 0.08
N THR A 9 11.98 -13.22 0.99
CA THR A 9 11.97 -12.17 2.03
C THR A 9 12.81 -10.95 1.67
N ASP A 10 13.53 -11.03 0.55
CA ASP A 10 14.40 -9.97 0.03
C ASP A 10 14.49 -10.09 -1.49
N VAL A 11 14.70 -8.96 -2.16
CA VAL A 11 14.77 -8.84 -3.62
C VAL A 11 15.77 -7.77 -4.02
N ASP A 12 16.36 -7.94 -5.20
CA ASP A 12 17.23 -6.93 -5.80
C ASP A 12 16.41 -5.84 -6.52
N SER A 13 17.11 -4.93 -7.19
CA SER A 13 16.51 -3.81 -7.93
C SER A 13 15.58 -4.25 -9.06
N THR A 14 15.71 -5.48 -9.57
CA THR A 14 14.90 -5.96 -10.70
C THR A 14 13.42 -6.06 -10.35
N TRP A 15 13.06 -6.19 -9.06
CA TRP A 15 11.66 -6.15 -8.64
C TRP A 15 10.95 -4.88 -9.10
N ASN A 16 11.57 -3.71 -8.86
CA ASN A 16 10.98 -2.42 -9.24
C ASN A 16 10.95 -2.25 -10.76
N ASP A 17 12.01 -2.67 -11.45
CA ASP A 17 12.09 -2.57 -12.92
C ASP A 17 10.96 -3.35 -13.59
N VAL A 18 10.61 -4.54 -13.08
CA VAL A 18 9.51 -5.34 -13.64
C VAL A 18 8.16 -4.71 -13.33
N LEU A 19 7.97 -4.07 -12.17
CA LEU A 19 6.73 -3.34 -11.86
C LEU A 19 6.44 -2.25 -12.89
N MET A 20 7.48 -1.57 -13.39
CA MET A 20 7.34 -0.49 -14.38
C MET A 20 6.76 -0.95 -15.72
N ASN A 21 6.72 -2.25 -15.99
CA ASN A 21 6.09 -2.80 -17.19
C ASN A 21 4.55 -2.80 -17.12
N SER A 22 3.97 -2.53 -15.95
CA SER A 22 2.53 -2.49 -15.73
C SER A 22 2.02 -1.07 -15.57
N THR A 23 0.96 -0.73 -16.31
CA THR A 23 0.25 0.55 -16.21
C THR A 23 -0.59 0.71 -14.95
N HIS A 24 -0.74 -0.36 -14.16
CA HIS A 24 -1.48 -0.38 -12.90
C HIS A 24 -0.60 -0.75 -11.70
N ALA A 25 0.73 -0.74 -11.88
CA ALA A 25 1.66 -0.80 -10.76
C ALA A 25 1.54 0.44 -9.88
N SER A 26 1.83 0.26 -8.59
CA SER A 26 1.75 1.32 -7.59
C SER A 26 3.04 1.40 -6.78
N PHE A 27 3.33 2.59 -6.26
CA PHE A 27 4.44 2.83 -5.33
C PHE A 27 4.38 1.86 -4.14
N PHE A 28 3.18 1.47 -3.68
CA PHE A 28 3.03 0.54 -2.55
C PHE A 28 3.51 -0.89 -2.84
N GLN A 29 3.75 -1.24 -4.09
CA GLN A 29 4.36 -2.51 -4.46
C GLN A 29 5.87 -2.39 -4.64
N SER A 30 6.47 -1.20 -4.60
CA SER A 30 7.92 -1.01 -4.73
C SER A 30 8.69 -1.52 -3.52
N THR A 31 9.97 -1.85 -3.71
CA THR A 31 10.88 -2.15 -2.59
C THR A 31 11.06 -0.96 -1.65
N ASN A 32 11.02 0.28 -2.15
CA ASN A 32 11.10 1.50 -1.34
C ASN A 32 9.96 1.57 -0.32
N TYR A 33 8.76 1.16 -0.71
CA TYR A 33 7.66 1.05 0.23
C TYR A 33 7.80 -0.22 1.07
N LEU A 34 7.91 -1.40 0.46
CA LEU A 34 7.77 -2.68 1.17
C LEU A 34 8.87 -2.91 2.21
N ASN A 35 10.11 -2.49 1.92
CA ASN A 35 11.21 -2.58 2.86
C ASN A 35 11.00 -1.56 3.98
N SER A 36 11.24 -2.00 5.21
CA SER A 36 11.20 -1.11 6.37
C SER A 36 12.34 -1.41 7.30
N ASN A 37 12.81 -0.35 7.96
CA ASN A 37 13.75 -0.45 9.08
C ASN A 37 13.04 -0.83 10.39
N SER A 38 11.71 -0.96 10.39
CA SER A 38 10.93 -1.39 11.55
C SER A 38 11.18 -2.86 11.88
N LYS A 39 11.29 -3.18 13.18
CA LYS A 39 11.36 -4.56 13.67
C LYS A 39 9.98 -5.24 13.73
N ASP A 40 8.91 -4.46 13.60
CA ASP A 40 7.54 -4.92 13.83
C ASP A 40 6.90 -5.55 12.59
N PHE A 41 7.52 -5.39 11.42
CA PHE A 41 7.10 -6.06 10.21
C PHE A 41 8.27 -6.36 9.28
N PHE A 42 8.08 -7.32 8.38
CA PHE A 42 9.04 -7.64 7.34
C PHE A 42 8.32 -7.93 6.02
N PRO A 43 8.96 -7.67 4.87
CA PRO A 43 8.36 -7.90 3.56
C PRO A 43 8.44 -9.37 3.14
N ILE A 44 7.46 -9.77 2.33
CA ILE A 44 7.42 -10.99 1.54
C ILE A 44 7.14 -10.60 0.10
N PHE A 45 7.95 -11.10 -0.81
CA PHE A 45 7.86 -10.87 -2.24
C PHE A 45 7.47 -12.18 -2.93
N ILE A 46 6.33 -12.15 -3.61
CA ILE A 46 5.82 -13.28 -4.38
C ILE A 46 5.94 -12.94 -5.86
N TYR A 47 6.61 -13.81 -6.60
CA TYR A 47 6.66 -13.79 -8.07
C TYR A 47 5.82 -14.92 -8.62
N ILE A 48 5.08 -14.65 -9.69
CA ILE A 48 4.46 -15.68 -10.54
C ILE A 48 5.26 -15.75 -11.83
N LEU A 49 5.64 -16.97 -12.21
CA LEU A 49 6.49 -17.24 -13.36
C LEU A 49 5.74 -18.08 -14.39
N ASP A 50 5.94 -17.77 -15.66
CA ASP A 50 5.54 -18.65 -16.77
C ASP A 50 6.51 -19.82 -16.97
N GLU A 51 6.23 -20.66 -17.96
CA GLU A 51 7.05 -21.84 -18.31
C GLU A 51 8.48 -21.47 -18.76
N ASN A 52 8.70 -20.23 -19.21
CA ASN A 52 9.99 -19.71 -19.64
C ASN A 52 10.73 -18.97 -18.51
N ASN A 53 10.22 -19.02 -17.28
CA ASN A 53 10.70 -18.26 -16.12
C ASN A 53 10.57 -16.74 -16.23
N ASN A 54 9.72 -16.22 -17.12
CA ASN A 54 9.40 -14.80 -17.15
C ASN A 54 8.48 -14.44 -15.99
N ILE A 55 8.68 -13.26 -15.40
CA ILE A 55 7.81 -12.75 -14.34
C ILE A 55 6.53 -12.22 -14.96
N VAL A 56 5.40 -12.86 -14.65
CA VAL A 56 4.06 -12.50 -15.17
C VAL A 56 3.14 -11.94 -14.09
N GLY A 57 3.53 -12.04 -12.83
CA GLY A 57 2.83 -11.41 -11.72
C GLY A 57 3.73 -11.17 -10.52
N GLN A 58 3.41 -10.14 -9.74
CA GLN A 58 4.14 -9.73 -8.54
C GLN A 58 3.15 -9.37 -7.42
N LEU A 59 3.47 -9.76 -6.20
CA LEU A 59 2.80 -9.29 -5.00
C LEU A 59 3.80 -9.08 -3.86
N GLY A 60 3.87 -7.85 -3.38
CA GLY A 60 4.50 -7.47 -2.14
C GLY A 60 3.51 -7.51 -0.98
N LEU A 61 3.85 -8.29 0.04
CA LEU A 61 3.09 -8.47 1.27
C LEU A 61 3.96 -8.02 2.45
N ARG A 62 3.37 -7.33 3.43
CA ARG A 62 4.01 -7.07 4.72
C ARG A 62 3.46 -8.02 5.77
N ILE A 63 4.34 -8.73 6.47
CA ILE A 63 4.00 -9.55 7.62
C ILE A 63 4.22 -8.72 8.87
N ILE A 64 3.16 -8.36 9.57
CA ILE A 64 3.21 -7.55 10.78
C ILE A 64 3.06 -8.46 11.99
N LYS A 65 4.03 -8.39 12.91
CA LYS A 65 4.01 -9.09 14.19
C LYS A 65 3.35 -8.17 15.21
N THR A 66 2.16 -8.52 15.67
CA THR A 66 1.42 -7.75 16.67
C THR A 66 1.36 -8.51 17.99
N VAL A 67 1.62 -7.82 19.10
CA VAL A 67 1.24 -8.33 20.43
C VAL A 67 -0.28 -8.14 20.58
N VAL A 68 -1.02 -9.21 20.89
CA VAL A 68 -2.47 -9.17 21.10
C VAL A 68 -2.77 -8.26 22.29
N ARG A 69 -3.18 -7.01 22.02
CA ARG A 69 -3.63 -6.06 23.06
C ARG A 69 -5.10 -6.22 23.44
N TYR A 70 -5.88 -6.93 22.62
CA TYR A 70 -7.32 -7.11 22.81
C TYR A 70 -7.65 -8.56 23.17
N SER A 71 -7.30 -8.99 24.38
CA SER A 71 -7.91 -10.17 24.99
C SER A 71 -8.86 -9.69 26.09
N SER A 72 -10.14 -10.04 26.03
CA SER A 72 -11.01 -9.90 27.20
C SER A 72 -10.39 -10.64 28.40
N PRO A 73 -10.64 -10.23 29.66
CA PRO A 73 -10.08 -10.90 30.83
C PRO A 73 -10.35 -12.42 30.86
N PHE A 74 -11.46 -12.83 30.25
CA PHE A 74 -11.86 -14.22 30.06
C PHE A 74 -11.01 -14.95 29.02
N LEU A 75 -10.80 -14.37 27.84
CA LEU A 75 -9.91 -14.92 26.80
C LEU A 75 -8.46 -15.03 27.28
N ARG A 76 -7.99 -14.08 28.08
CA ARG A 76 -6.63 -14.07 28.65
C ARG A 76 -6.35 -15.27 29.55
N ARG A 77 -7.37 -15.78 30.23
CA ARG A 77 -7.28 -16.98 31.10
C ARG A 77 -7.20 -18.27 30.31
N ILE A 78 -7.85 -18.35 29.16
CA ILE A 78 -7.88 -19.54 28.29
C ILE A 78 -6.65 -19.58 27.38
N LEU A 79 -6.13 -18.42 26.98
CA LEU A 79 -5.01 -18.28 26.02
C LEU A 79 -3.62 -18.28 26.66
N HIS A 80 -3.46 -18.65 27.94
CA HIS A 80 -2.15 -18.68 28.61
C HIS A 80 -1.10 -19.58 27.93
N LEU A 81 -1.52 -20.45 27.02
CA LEU A 81 -0.67 -21.37 26.25
C LEU A 81 -0.43 -20.93 24.80
N ILE A 82 -1.15 -19.92 24.28
CA ILE A 82 -0.96 -19.39 22.92
C ILE A 82 -0.06 -18.18 23.03
N SER A 83 1.03 -18.12 22.27
CA SER A 83 1.96 -16.99 22.28
C SER A 83 1.17 -15.69 22.10
N SER A 84 1.41 -14.70 22.96
CA SER A 84 0.75 -13.39 22.94
C SER A 84 1.04 -12.54 21.69
N ILE A 85 1.79 -13.08 20.72
CA ILE A 85 2.18 -12.47 19.45
C ILE A 85 1.43 -13.19 18.34
N THR A 86 0.62 -12.45 17.58
CA THR A 86 -0.05 -12.91 16.36
C THR A 86 0.55 -12.21 15.15
N SER A 87 0.54 -12.87 14.00
CA SER A 87 1.01 -12.31 12.73
C SER A 87 -0.15 -12.02 11.79
N ARG A 88 -0.11 -10.90 11.08
CA ARG A 88 -1.06 -10.58 10.01
C ARG A 88 -0.33 -10.25 8.71
N GLY A 89 -0.92 -10.62 7.58
CA GLY A 89 -0.44 -10.24 6.25
C GLY A 89 -1.23 -9.07 5.70
N ILE A 90 -0.55 -8.03 5.20
CA ILE A 90 -1.20 -6.89 4.54
C ILE A 90 -0.51 -6.61 3.21
N TRP A 91 -1.28 -6.41 2.14
CA TRP A 91 -0.79 -5.79 0.91
C TRP A 91 -1.63 -4.58 0.52
N LEU A 92 -1.04 -3.67 -0.26
CA LEU A 92 -1.70 -2.47 -0.77
C LEU A 92 -1.47 -2.37 -2.27
N ASP A 93 -2.48 -1.97 -3.04
CA ASP A 93 -2.43 -1.88 -4.50
C ASP A 93 -1.77 -3.11 -5.17
N GLY A 94 -2.25 -4.30 -4.83
CA GLY A 94 -1.76 -5.55 -5.42
C GLY A 94 -2.84 -6.63 -5.53
N PRO A 95 -2.56 -7.76 -6.20
CA PRO A 95 -1.34 -8.07 -6.94
C PRO A 95 -1.21 -7.27 -8.25
N ILE A 96 0.00 -7.21 -8.80
CA ILE A 96 0.30 -6.66 -10.12
C ILE A 96 0.40 -7.82 -11.11
N ILE A 97 -0.40 -7.82 -12.17
CA ILE A 97 -0.42 -8.87 -13.19
C ILE A 97 -0.08 -8.27 -14.56
N HIS A 98 0.99 -8.75 -15.17
CA HIS A 98 1.59 -8.19 -16.39
C HIS A 98 0.92 -8.69 -17.68
N SER A 99 -0.41 -8.85 -17.64
CA SER A 99 -1.21 -9.29 -18.78
C SER A 99 -2.53 -8.53 -18.80
N ASN A 100 -2.98 -8.20 -20.01
CA ASN A 100 -4.33 -7.65 -20.25
C ASN A 100 -5.33 -8.73 -20.67
N ASP A 101 -4.88 -9.97 -20.91
CA ASP A 101 -5.77 -11.09 -21.21
C ASP A 101 -6.47 -11.56 -19.93
N LYS A 102 -7.79 -11.44 -19.90
CA LYS A 102 -8.61 -11.76 -18.73
C LYS A 102 -8.44 -13.20 -18.26
N THR A 103 -8.36 -14.16 -19.17
CA THR A 103 -8.24 -15.58 -18.84
C THR A 103 -6.89 -15.86 -18.20
N VAL A 104 -5.82 -15.34 -18.81
CA VAL A 104 -4.45 -15.44 -18.27
C VAL A 104 -4.35 -14.80 -16.88
N ARG A 105 -4.98 -13.64 -16.68
CA ARG A 105 -5.01 -12.97 -15.37
C ARG A 105 -5.66 -13.83 -14.29
N LEU A 106 -6.74 -14.55 -14.59
CA LEU A 106 -7.39 -15.46 -13.62
C LEU A 106 -6.49 -16.63 -13.25
N GLU A 107 -5.75 -17.20 -14.20
CA GLU A 107 -4.79 -18.29 -13.94
C GLU A 107 -3.62 -17.81 -13.05
N ILE A 108 -3.08 -16.63 -13.34
CA ILE A 108 -2.01 -16.00 -12.54
C ILE A 108 -2.51 -15.67 -11.14
N LEU A 109 -3.71 -15.08 -11.02
CA LEU A 109 -4.31 -14.77 -9.73
C LEU A 109 -4.54 -16.01 -8.88
N GLN A 110 -5.04 -17.11 -9.46
CA GLN A 110 -5.21 -18.35 -8.72
C GLN A 110 -3.87 -18.87 -8.20
N THR A 111 -2.82 -18.82 -9.02
CA THR A 111 -1.45 -19.20 -8.61
C THR A 111 -0.92 -18.28 -7.50
N MET A 112 -1.24 -16.98 -7.54
CA MET A 112 -0.93 -16.02 -6.49
C MET A 112 -1.61 -16.37 -5.17
N ILE A 113 -2.89 -16.74 -5.21
CA ILE A 113 -3.63 -17.15 -4.01
C ILE A 113 -3.01 -18.41 -3.39
N ASP A 114 -2.56 -19.36 -4.20
CA ASP A 114 -1.90 -20.56 -3.69
C ASP A 114 -0.55 -20.24 -3.04
N ALA A 115 0.21 -19.28 -3.58
CA ALA A 115 1.40 -18.75 -2.93
C ALA A 115 1.08 -18.03 -1.61
N ILE A 116 0.01 -17.24 -1.56
CA ILE A 116 -0.45 -16.56 -0.32
C ILE A 116 -0.79 -17.58 0.76
N LYS A 117 -1.45 -18.70 0.43
CA LYS A 117 -1.74 -19.77 1.40
C LYS A 117 -0.45 -20.33 2.02
N ILE A 118 0.56 -20.60 1.20
CA ILE A 118 1.86 -21.09 1.69
C ILE A 118 2.52 -20.06 2.62
N VAL A 119 2.44 -18.77 2.28
CA VAL A 119 2.92 -17.71 3.17
C VAL A 119 2.09 -17.65 4.47
N SER A 120 0.77 -17.80 4.37
CA SER A 120 -0.15 -17.83 5.51
C SER A 120 0.23 -18.91 6.50
N ASP A 121 0.42 -20.14 6.01
CA ASP A 121 0.76 -21.30 6.82
C ASP A 121 2.17 -21.18 7.38
N LYS A 122 3.13 -20.70 6.59
CA LYS A 122 4.53 -20.55 7.02
C LYS A 122 4.72 -19.55 8.17
N TYR A 123 3.90 -18.50 8.21
CA TYR A 123 4.04 -17.41 9.17
C TYR A 123 2.89 -17.35 10.19
N ASP A 124 2.07 -18.40 10.26
CA ASP A 124 0.92 -18.52 11.17
C ASP A 124 0.02 -17.28 11.14
N LEU A 125 -0.36 -16.84 9.93
CA LEU A 125 -1.13 -15.62 9.76
C LEU A 125 -2.57 -15.82 10.24
N VAL A 126 -2.96 -15.06 11.27
CA VAL A 126 -4.33 -15.09 11.80
C VAL A 126 -5.30 -14.29 10.93
N HIS A 127 -4.76 -13.38 10.11
CA HIS A 127 -5.54 -12.54 9.22
C HIS A 127 -4.69 -12.10 8.03
N ILE A 128 -5.33 -12.02 6.86
CA ILE A 128 -4.75 -11.47 5.65
C ILE A 128 -5.75 -10.49 5.05
N GLU A 129 -5.28 -9.28 4.75
CA GLU A 129 -6.06 -8.24 4.10
C GLU A 129 -5.25 -7.56 3.00
N GLY A 130 -5.95 -6.99 2.03
CA GLY A 130 -5.35 -6.09 1.07
C GLY A 130 -6.34 -5.62 0.03
N TYR A 131 -5.91 -4.66 -0.77
CA TYR A 131 -6.71 -4.11 -1.85
C TYR A 131 -5.91 -4.07 -3.15
N THR A 132 -6.65 -4.14 -4.24
CA THR A 132 -6.14 -4.11 -5.60
C THR A 132 -5.88 -2.68 -6.07
N PRO A 133 -5.00 -2.47 -7.08
CA PRO A 133 -4.71 -1.13 -7.58
C PRO A 133 -5.98 -0.39 -8.01
N GLY A 134 -6.14 0.85 -7.55
CA GLY A 134 -7.31 1.67 -7.92
C GLY A 134 -7.39 2.01 -9.42
N TYR A 135 -6.29 1.88 -10.15
CA TYR A 135 -6.21 2.09 -11.60
C TYR A 135 -6.31 0.81 -12.44
N ASP A 136 -6.43 -0.37 -11.79
CA ASP A 136 -6.63 -1.63 -12.51
C ASP A 136 -8.10 -1.78 -12.93
N LEU A 137 -8.41 -1.29 -14.13
CA LEU A 137 -9.75 -1.33 -14.71
C LEU A 137 -10.16 -2.73 -15.20
N LEU A 138 -9.29 -3.75 -15.09
CA LEU A 138 -9.55 -5.11 -15.55
C LEU A 138 -10.13 -6.02 -14.44
N ILE A 139 -10.41 -5.47 -13.26
CA ILE A 139 -10.99 -6.20 -12.14
C ILE A 139 -12.50 -6.34 -12.34
N ASP A 140 -12.92 -7.53 -12.74
CA ASP A 140 -14.32 -7.89 -12.95
C ASP A 140 -14.83 -8.93 -11.94
N ASP A 141 -16.09 -9.32 -12.06
CA ASP A 141 -16.71 -10.30 -11.15
C ASP A 141 -16.02 -11.66 -11.16
N ASN A 142 -15.39 -12.07 -12.26
CA ASN A 142 -14.66 -13.33 -12.30
C ASN A 142 -13.36 -13.24 -11.50
N TYR A 143 -12.69 -12.09 -11.55
CA TYR A 143 -11.54 -11.78 -10.70
C TYR A 143 -11.94 -11.81 -9.22
N LYS A 144 -13.04 -11.13 -8.85
CA LYS A 144 -13.58 -11.13 -7.47
C LYS A 144 -13.95 -12.54 -6.99
N LYS A 145 -14.54 -13.37 -7.87
CA LYS A 145 -14.90 -14.77 -7.55
C LYS A 145 -13.70 -15.63 -7.16
N ILE A 146 -12.51 -15.39 -7.71
CA ILE A 146 -11.30 -16.14 -7.30
C ILE A 146 -11.01 -15.88 -5.82
N PHE A 147 -11.03 -14.62 -5.37
CA PHE A 147 -10.87 -14.29 -3.96
C PHE A 147 -11.97 -14.89 -3.09
N SER A 148 -13.24 -14.73 -3.46
CA SER A 148 -14.37 -15.27 -2.67
C SER A 148 -14.33 -16.79 -2.52
N LYS A 149 -13.95 -17.53 -3.58
CA LYS A 149 -13.75 -18.99 -3.52
C LYS A 149 -12.63 -19.42 -2.57
N ASN A 150 -11.72 -18.50 -2.25
CA ASN A 150 -10.61 -18.72 -1.33
C ASN A 150 -10.82 -17.99 0.00
N ASN A 151 -12.09 -17.84 0.43
CA ASN A 151 -12.52 -17.33 1.74
C ASN A 151 -12.20 -15.85 2.02
N PHE A 152 -11.86 -15.07 1.02
CA PHE A 152 -11.76 -13.62 1.17
C PHE A 152 -13.13 -12.96 1.17
N ILE A 153 -13.34 -12.01 2.09
CA ILE A 153 -14.49 -11.12 2.09
C ILE A 153 -14.16 -9.92 1.22
N ILE A 154 -14.96 -9.69 0.19
CA ILE A 154 -14.76 -8.57 -0.75
C ILE A 154 -15.48 -7.34 -0.21
N GLN A 155 -14.76 -6.22 -0.18
CA GLN A 155 -15.33 -4.90 0.11
C GLN A 155 -14.96 -3.97 -1.03
N ASP A 156 -15.96 -3.29 -1.58
CA ASP A 156 -15.71 -2.24 -2.57
C ASP A 156 -15.17 -1.00 -1.85
N TYR A 157 -14.19 -0.35 -2.47
CA TYR A 157 -13.65 0.93 -2.01
C TYR A 157 -13.64 1.92 -3.16
N ILE A 158 -13.58 3.21 -2.83
CA ILE A 158 -13.58 4.30 -3.81
C ILE A 158 -12.32 5.12 -3.60
N THR A 159 -11.68 5.47 -4.70
CA THR A 159 -10.58 6.44 -4.75
C THR A 159 -10.86 7.49 -5.81
N PHE A 160 -10.16 8.62 -5.74
CA PHE A 160 -10.28 9.72 -6.70
C PHE A 160 -8.97 9.85 -7.48
N ILE A 161 -9.07 9.78 -8.81
CA ILE A 161 -7.92 9.83 -9.72
C ILE A 161 -8.08 11.05 -10.62
N LEU A 162 -7.08 11.93 -10.59
CA LEU A 162 -7.00 13.08 -11.49
C LEU A 162 -6.09 12.73 -12.67
N ASN A 163 -6.59 12.85 -13.90
CA ASN A 163 -5.76 12.65 -15.09
C ASN A 163 -4.80 13.84 -15.26
N MET A 164 -3.52 13.60 -14.96
CA MET A 164 -2.42 14.57 -15.05
C MET A 164 -1.83 14.72 -16.47
N GLU A 165 -2.29 13.94 -17.45
CA GLU A 165 -1.92 14.13 -18.87
C GLU A 165 -2.61 15.37 -19.48
N LYS A 166 -3.70 15.83 -18.84
CA LYS A 166 -4.35 17.09 -19.21
C LYS A 166 -3.49 18.27 -18.78
N ASN A 167 -3.44 19.31 -19.61
CA ASN A 167 -2.77 20.54 -19.21
C ASN A 167 -3.49 21.20 -18.02
N ILE A 168 -2.76 22.06 -17.31
CA ILE A 168 -3.25 22.69 -16.08
C ILE A 168 -4.50 23.57 -16.30
N ASP A 169 -4.62 24.21 -17.46
CA ASP A 169 -5.76 25.06 -17.79
C ASP A 169 -7.03 24.24 -17.99
N ASP A 170 -6.92 23.07 -18.61
CA ASP A 170 -8.01 22.11 -18.76
C ASP A 170 -8.43 21.52 -17.43
N ILE A 171 -7.47 21.16 -16.57
CA ILE A 171 -7.77 20.72 -15.20
C ILE A 171 -8.54 21.83 -14.47
N TRP A 172 -8.02 23.06 -14.50
CA TRP A 172 -8.60 24.22 -13.82
C TRP A 172 -9.99 24.59 -14.36
N SER A 173 -10.21 24.54 -15.67
CA SER A 173 -11.48 24.87 -16.31
C SER A 173 -12.59 23.87 -15.91
N ASN A 174 -12.23 22.61 -15.66
CA ASN A 174 -13.15 21.56 -15.25
C ASN A 174 -13.42 21.47 -13.74
N LEU A 175 -12.68 22.21 -12.89
CA LEU A 175 -12.96 22.21 -11.44
C LEU A 175 -14.34 22.80 -11.11
N PRO A 176 -15.03 22.31 -10.07
CA PRO A 176 -16.23 22.95 -9.53
C PRO A 176 -16.00 24.42 -9.17
N LYS A 177 -16.97 25.30 -9.48
CA LYS A 177 -16.90 26.75 -9.22
C LYS A 177 -16.48 27.08 -7.77
N ARG A 178 -16.99 26.32 -6.79
CA ARG A 178 -16.66 26.49 -5.37
C ARG A 178 -15.16 26.29 -5.09
N LEU A 179 -14.53 25.25 -5.65
CA LEU A 179 -13.10 25.01 -5.45
C LEU A 179 -12.26 26.12 -6.07
N LYS A 180 -12.62 26.60 -7.27
CA LYS A 180 -11.94 27.75 -7.88
C LYS A 180 -12.04 29.01 -7.01
N GLN A 181 -13.20 29.25 -6.40
CA GLN A 181 -13.41 30.37 -5.48
C GLN A 181 -12.54 30.26 -4.22
N ASP A 182 -12.41 29.06 -3.65
CA ASP A 182 -11.58 28.81 -2.48
C ASP A 182 -10.08 29.05 -2.79
N VAL A 183 -9.59 28.54 -3.92
CA VAL A 183 -8.22 28.79 -4.40
C VAL A 183 -7.99 30.27 -4.69
N ASN A 184 -8.91 30.96 -5.36
CA ASN A 184 -8.79 32.41 -5.63
C ASN A 184 -8.87 33.24 -4.33
N ARG A 185 -9.62 32.80 -3.32
CA ARG A 185 -9.61 33.42 -2.00
C ARG A 185 -8.26 33.25 -1.31
N ALA A 186 -7.64 32.07 -1.39
CA ALA A 186 -6.30 31.84 -0.86
C ALA A 186 -5.26 32.76 -1.55
N LYS A 187 -5.29 32.86 -2.88
CA LYS A 187 -4.45 33.79 -3.65
C LYS A 187 -4.64 35.24 -3.22
N ARG A 188 -5.89 35.72 -3.09
CA ARG A 188 -6.19 37.09 -2.62
C ARG A 188 -5.72 37.37 -1.19
N ARG A 189 -5.53 36.33 -0.38
CA ARG A 189 -5.00 36.41 0.99
C ARG A 189 -3.48 36.24 1.05
N ASN A 190 -2.80 36.21 -0.11
CA ASN A 190 -1.36 35.99 -0.22
C ASN A 190 -0.89 34.70 0.47
N ILE A 191 -1.71 33.65 0.42
CA ILE A 191 -1.31 32.31 0.88
C ILE A 191 -0.47 31.67 -0.22
N SER A 192 0.74 31.25 0.14
CA SER A 192 1.67 30.52 -0.73
C SER A 192 1.86 29.09 -0.23
N VAL A 193 2.23 28.18 -1.13
CA VAL A 193 2.68 26.83 -0.81
C VAL A 193 4.18 26.75 -1.07
N LYS A 194 4.94 26.20 -0.12
CA LYS A 194 6.39 26.01 -0.19
C LYS A 194 6.68 24.51 -0.10
N GLN A 195 7.47 23.98 -1.04
CA GLN A 195 8.06 22.65 -0.86
C GLN A 195 9.12 22.73 0.24
N LEU A 196 9.12 21.80 1.18
CA LEU A 196 10.09 21.80 2.27
C LEU A 196 11.50 21.59 1.72
N GLU A 197 12.46 22.32 2.26
CA GLU A 197 13.87 22.21 1.87
C GLU A 197 14.78 21.97 3.09
N GLN A 198 14.28 22.26 4.29
CA GLN A 198 15.04 22.17 5.54
C GLN A 198 14.37 21.23 6.54
N TYR A 199 15.18 20.58 7.36
CA TYR A 199 14.71 19.66 8.39
C TYR A 199 13.76 20.35 9.39
N ASP A 200 13.99 21.62 9.72
CA ASP A 200 13.10 22.39 10.60
C ASP A 200 11.74 22.69 9.95
N ASP A 201 11.66 22.80 8.63
CA ASP A 201 10.37 22.89 7.93
C ASP A 201 9.54 21.60 8.16
N LEU A 202 10.18 20.43 8.17
CA LEU A 202 9.52 19.14 8.41
C LEU A 202 8.97 19.06 9.84
N LYS A 203 9.71 19.59 10.84
CA LYS A 203 9.19 19.72 12.21
C LYS A 203 7.92 20.56 12.26
N GLN A 204 7.91 21.68 11.54
CA GLN A 204 6.74 22.56 11.47
C GLN A 204 5.54 21.85 10.81
N TYR A 205 5.77 21.13 9.71
CA TYR A 205 4.74 20.29 9.08
C TYR A 205 4.14 19.27 10.06
N LEU A 206 4.97 18.55 10.81
CA LEU A 206 4.51 17.58 11.80
C LEU A 206 3.73 18.24 12.95
N PHE A 207 4.21 19.39 13.43
CA PHE A 207 3.50 20.16 14.47
C PHE A 207 2.09 20.56 14.00
N LEU A 208 1.98 21.11 12.77
CA LEU A 208 0.68 21.48 12.20
C LEU A 208 -0.23 20.26 12.01
N SER A 209 0.31 19.12 11.60
CA SER A 209 -0.43 17.86 11.48
C SER A 209 -0.97 17.38 12.84
N GLN A 210 -0.16 17.48 13.91
CA GLN A 210 -0.59 17.15 15.28
C GLN A 210 -1.68 18.10 15.79
N GLU A 211 -1.52 19.40 15.58
CA GLU A 211 -2.56 20.37 15.95
C GLU A 211 -3.86 20.11 15.19
N TRP A 212 -3.79 19.88 13.88
CA TRP A 212 -4.95 19.50 13.09
C TRP A 212 -5.63 18.23 13.62
N ALA A 213 -4.86 17.17 13.93
CA ALA A 213 -5.39 15.93 14.49
C ALA A 213 -6.13 16.16 15.82
N LYS A 214 -5.59 17.00 16.71
CA LYS A 214 -6.26 17.39 17.96
C LYS A 214 -7.62 18.05 17.69
N THR A 215 -7.70 18.95 16.69
CA THR A 215 -8.99 19.57 16.33
C THR A 215 -10.04 18.57 15.84
N LYS A 216 -9.61 17.37 15.42
CA LYS A 216 -10.47 16.27 14.96
C LYS A 216 -10.71 15.21 16.03
N GLY A 217 -10.20 15.41 17.25
CA GLY A 217 -10.27 14.41 18.32
C GLY A 217 -9.43 13.16 18.04
N MET A 218 -8.46 13.26 17.13
CA MET A 218 -7.54 12.17 16.79
C MET A 218 -6.29 12.26 17.67
N VAL A 219 -5.83 11.12 18.17
CA VAL A 219 -4.53 11.02 18.84
C VAL A 219 -3.51 10.60 17.79
N ASN A 220 -2.71 11.54 17.29
CA ASN A 220 -1.58 11.20 16.41
C ASN A 220 -0.53 10.46 17.24
N SER A 221 -0.29 9.19 16.88
CA SER A 221 0.71 8.35 17.52
C SER A 221 2.09 8.44 16.87
N THR A 222 2.26 9.22 15.79
CA THR A 222 3.52 9.35 15.04
C THR A 222 4.60 9.96 15.93
N PRO A 223 5.57 9.16 16.43
CA PRO A 223 6.59 9.65 17.35
C PRO A 223 7.59 10.56 16.63
N ILE A 224 8.36 11.32 17.40
CA ILE A 224 9.51 12.07 16.90
C ILE A 224 10.51 11.15 16.19
N GLU A 225 10.59 9.86 16.58
CA GLU A 225 11.45 8.85 15.94
C GLU A 225 11.16 8.66 14.44
N ASP A 226 9.95 8.97 13.98
CA ASP A 226 9.60 8.88 12.56
C ASP A 226 10.13 10.06 11.72
N ILE A 227 10.50 11.20 12.34
CA ILE A 227 10.92 12.40 11.60
C ILE A 227 12.23 12.18 10.83
N GLU A 228 13.18 11.43 11.39
CA GLU A 228 14.44 11.13 10.74
C GLU A 228 14.21 10.26 9.50
N SER A 229 13.35 9.24 9.61
CA SER A 229 12.97 8.41 8.48
C SER A 229 12.28 9.23 7.39
N MET A 230 11.33 10.08 7.77
CA MET A 230 10.64 10.98 6.84
C MET A 230 11.60 11.97 6.17
N TRP A 231 12.61 12.44 6.89
CA TRP A 231 13.64 13.33 6.33
C TRP A 231 14.56 12.61 5.35
N GLU A 232 14.98 11.39 5.66
CA GLU A 232 15.77 10.57 4.72
C GLU A 232 14.97 10.26 3.45
N GLU A 233 13.69 9.87 3.58
CA GLU A 233 12.79 9.69 2.43
C GLU A 233 12.68 10.95 1.58
N HIS A 234 12.61 12.11 2.23
CA HIS A 234 12.55 13.41 1.55
C HIS A 234 13.83 13.70 0.75
N LYS A 235 15.00 13.58 1.39
CA LYS A 235 16.30 13.78 0.73
C LYS A 235 16.51 12.83 -0.43
N ASN A 236 16.03 11.59 -0.30
CA ASN A 236 16.10 10.56 -1.34
C ASN A 236 14.99 10.69 -2.40
N LYS A 237 14.16 11.74 -2.35
CA LYS A 237 13.06 12.02 -3.28
C LYS A 237 12.01 10.91 -3.36
N VAL A 238 11.90 10.09 -2.32
CA VAL A 238 10.82 9.11 -2.15
C VAL A 238 9.52 9.84 -1.81
N SER A 239 9.61 10.89 -0.98
CA SER A 239 8.48 11.67 -0.50
C SER A 239 8.75 13.18 -0.64
N ASN A 240 7.76 13.95 -1.08
CA ASN A 240 7.84 15.42 -1.09
C ASN A 240 6.81 16.00 -0.13
N PHE A 241 7.26 16.94 0.70
CA PHE A 241 6.42 17.62 1.69
C PHE A 241 6.22 19.08 1.31
N PHE A 242 5.06 19.63 1.66
CA PHE A 242 4.67 21.00 1.33
C PHE A 242 4.01 21.66 2.55
N LEU A 243 4.29 22.95 2.77
CA LEU A 243 3.69 23.84 3.77
C LEU A 243 2.98 25.01 3.11
#